data_AF-A0A6A7A5T0-F1
#
_entry.id   AF-A0A6A7A5T0-F1
#
_cell.length_a   1.000
_cell.length_b   1.000
_cell.length_c   1.000
_cell.angle_alpha   90.00
_cell.angle_beta   90.00
_cell.angle_gamma   90.00
#
_symmetry.space_group_name_H-M   'P 1'
#
loop_
_entity.id
_entity.type
_entity.pdbx_description
1 polymer ?
#
loop_
_entity_poly.entity_id
_entity_poly.type
_entity_poly.pdbx_seq_one_letter_code
_entity_poly.pdbx_strand_id
1 'polypeptide(L)'
;DGDSNKRRRPFSKADGKKSVVDLRFACPFHKRNPGRHQTFTSCRDPGFTTVARLKEHLYRRHLLPPQCHRCCTTFTNDVTLREHQRDPRGCDVREQVPLEGFDKEQERRLKSKKKSQVHQTEEEKWKGVYRILFPDDGEADIPTPYIEYQPCTGQTGEPSNVVRFQEFSRLELPRLVRRTLEAVIEQEAQPLEDKMKERLVDIVKECQSQLLSMFQ
;
A
#
# COMPACT_ATOMS: atom_id res chain seq x y z
N ASP A 1 3.68 54.11 13.99
CA ASP A 1 3.85 52.76 13.41
C ASP A 1 3.20 51.69 14.26
N GLY A 2 2.43 50.79 13.63
CA GLY A 2 2.26 49.41 14.14
C GLY A 2 0.95 49.02 14.83
N ASP A 3 -0.19 49.19 14.17
CA ASP A 3 -1.47 48.50 14.46
C ASP A 3 -1.27 46.97 14.45
N SER A 4 -1.72 46.27 15.50
CA SER A 4 -1.77 44.80 15.56
C SER A 4 -3.14 44.31 16.02
N ASN A 5 -4.13 44.52 15.17
CA ASN A 5 -5.46 43.94 15.26
C ASN A 5 -5.44 42.39 15.09
N LYS A 6 -5.48 41.66 16.22
CA LYS A 6 -5.77 40.21 16.28
C LYS A 6 -7.20 39.93 15.81
N ARG A 7 -7.39 39.79 14.50
CA ARG A 7 -8.66 39.35 13.90
C ARG A 7 -8.92 37.87 14.23
N ARG A 8 -9.79 37.63 15.21
CA ARG A 8 -10.44 36.35 15.49
C ARG A 8 -11.16 35.87 14.22
N ARG A 9 -10.87 34.65 13.77
CA ARG A 9 -11.60 34.03 12.64
C ARG A 9 -13.05 33.74 13.07
N PRO A 10 -14.06 34.12 12.28
CA PRO A 10 -15.45 33.92 12.67
C PRO A 10 -15.87 32.47 12.48
N PHE A 11 -16.40 31.87 13.56
CA PHE A 11 -17.22 30.66 13.50
C PHE A 11 -18.41 30.94 12.59
N SER A 12 -18.36 30.42 11.36
CA SER A 12 -19.51 30.44 10.46
C SER A 12 -20.47 29.35 10.89
N LYS A 13 -21.55 29.76 11.57
CA LYS A 13 -22.78 28.97 11.69
C LYS A 13 -23.35 28.81 10.28
N ALA A 14 -23.64 27.58 9.86
CA ALA A 14 -24.37 27.32 8.64
C ALA A 14 -25.54 26.39 8.95
N ASP A 15 -26.71 26.97 8.75
CA ASP A 15 -28.07 26.44 8.72
C ASP A 15 -28.23 25.00 8.23
N GLY A 16 -29.21 24.34 8.84
CA GLY A 16 -29.69 23.02 8.47
C GLY A 16 -30.15 22.94 7.01
N LYS A 17 -29.41 22.14 6.24
CA LYS A 17 -29.92 21.45 5.05
C LYS A 17 -29.65 19.95 5.25
N LYS A 18 -30.71 19.16 5.06
CA LYS A 18 -30.76 17.69 5.18
C LYS A 18 -29.48 17.03 4.65
N SER A 19 -28.89 16.16 5.47
CA SER A 19 -27.65 15.43 5.18
C SER A 19 -27.80 14.57 3.93
N VAL A 20 -27.32 15.07 2.80
CA VAL A 20 -26.88 14.20 1.71
C VAL A 20 -25.73 13.40 2.32
N VAL A 21 -25.91 12.09 2.47
CA VAL A 21 -24.81 11.18 2.81
C VAL A 21 -23.70 11.49 1.83
N ASP A 22 -22.57 12.03 2.30
CA ASP A 22 -21.45 12.46 1.47
C ASP A 22 -20.99 11.24 0.64
N LEU A 23 -21.46 11.13 -0.60
CA LEU A 23 -21.24 9.96 -1.45
C LEU A 23 -19.76 9.90 -1.79
N ARG A 24 -19.06 8.96 -1.17
CA ARG A 24 -17.62 8.79 -1.33
C ARG A 24 -17.33 7.68 -2.31
N PHE A 25 -16.40 7.93 -3.23
CA PHE A 25 -15.91 6.93 -4.16
C PHE A 25 -15.12 5.86 -3.43
N ALA A 26 -15.34 4.61 -3.81
CA ALA A 26 -14.61 3.46 -3.32
C ALA A 26 -13.31 3.26 -4.12
N CYS A 27 -12.34 2.56 -3.53
CA CYS A 27 -11.18 2.09 -4.27
C CYS A 27 -11.59 0.96 -5.24
N PRO A 28 -11.30 1.06 -6.56
CA PRO A 28 -11.63 0.03 -7.56
C PRO A 28 -11.09 -1.36 -7.20
N PHE A 29 -9.86 -1.41 -6.71
CA PHE A 29 -9.20 -2.62 -6.25
C PHE A 29 -9.98 -3.30 -5.10
N HIS A 30 -10.31 -2.53 -4.06
CA HIS A 30 -11.12 -3.03 -2.94
C HIS A 30 -12.53 -3.46 -3.37
N LYS A 31 -13.18 -2.72 -4.27
CA LYS A 31 -14.52 -3.06 -4.79
C LYS A 31 -14.52 -4.35 -5.61
N ARG A 32 -13.51 -4.57 -6.48
CA ARG A 32 -13.42 -5.77 -7.31
C ARG A 32 -13.14 -7.03 -6.50
N ASN A 33 -12.32 -6.92 -5.45
CA ASN A 33 -11.99 -8.06 -4.59
C ASN A 33 -11.76 -7.62 -3.13
N PRO A 34 -12.82 -7.53 -2.31
CA PRO A 34 -12.71 -7.10 -0.92
C PRO A 34 -11.92 -8.08 -0.06
N GLY A 35 -11.85 -9.36 -0.43
CA GLY A 35 -11.11 -10.40 0.29
C GLY A 35 -9.59 -10.31 0.12
N ARG A 36 -9.11 -9.77 -1.00
CA ARG A 36 -7.66 -9.65 -1.29
C ARG A 36 -7.07 -8.30 -0.86
N HIS A 37 -7.87 -7.23 -0.92
CA HIS A 37 -7.45 -5.86 -0.63
C HIS A 37 -7.59 -5.47 0.85
N GLN A 38 -7.07 -6.33 1.72
CA GLN A 38 -6.92 -6.08 3.16
C GLN A 38 -5.57 -5.41 3.50
N THR A 39 -4.84 -4.92 2.50
CA THR A 39 -3.46 -4.43 2.69
C THR A 39 -3.38 -2.97 3.09
N PHE A 40 -4.36 -2.13 2.73
CA PHE A 40 -4.34 -0.71 3.09
C PHE A 40 -5.70 -0.22 3.55
N THR A 41 -5.77 0.29 4.78
CA THR A 41 -6.98 0.90 5.38
C THR A 41 -7.57 1.99 4.49
N SER A 42 -6.72 2.77 3.80
CA SER A 42 -7.15 3.84 2.89
C SER A 42 -7.96 3.35 1.68
N CYS A 43 -7.89 2.05 1.34
CA CYS A 43 -8.71 1.48 0.27
C CYS A 43 -10.15 1.23 0.72
N ARG A 44 -10.35 1.00 2.03
CA ARG A 44 -11.65 0.67 2.64
C ARG A 44 -12.36 1.92 3.17
N ASP A 45 -11.65 2.72 3.97
CA ASP A 45 -12.22 3.86 4.70
C ASP A 45 -11.30 5.08 4.63
N PRO A 46 -11.83 6.33 4.62
CA PRO A 46 -13.24 6.72 4.53
C PRO A 46 -13.75 6.81 3.07
N GLY A 47 -12.97 6.37 2.08
CA GLY A 47 -13.22 6.64 0.66
C GLY A 47 -12.80 8.03 0.21
N PHE A 48 -13.15 8.36 -1.04
CA PHE A 48 -12.65 9.55 -1.72
C PHE A 48 -13.79 10.49 -2.11
N THR A 49 -13.65 11.77 -1.79
CA THR A 49 -14.64 12.80 -2.14
C THR A 49 -14.65 13.14 -3.62
N THR A 50 -13.56 12.88 -4.34
CA THR A 50 -13.43 13.12 -5.79
C THR A 50 -12.58 12.05 -6.45
N VAL A 51 -12.74 11.88 -7.77
CA VAL A 51 -11.90 10.96 -8.55
C VAL A 51 -10.44 11.40 -8.57
N ALA A 52 -10.14 12.69 -8.41
CA ALA A 52 -8.78 13.18 -8.29
C ALA A 52 -8.07 12.62 -7.03
N ARG A 53 -8.76 12.63 -5.88
CA ARG A 53 -8.25 12.03 -4.63
C ARG A 53 -8.11 10.51 -4.73
N LEU A 54 -9.04 9.85 -5.42
CA LEU A 54 -8.92 8.43 -5.73
C LEU A 54 -7.67 8.14 -6.57
N LYS A 55 -7.44 8.88 -7.67
CA LYS A 55 -6.25 8.70 -8.52
C LYS A 55 -4.95 8.90 -7.74
N GLU A 56 -4.89 9.93 -6.88
CA GLU A 56 -3.75 10.14 -5.98
C GLU A 56 -3.48 8.91 -5.09
N HIS A 57 -4.53 8.35 -4.49
CA HIS A 57 -4.43 7.13 -3.71
C HIS A 57 -3.93 5.94 -4.54
N LEU A 58 -4.48 5.74 -5.74
CA LEU A 58 -4.04 4.69 -6.66
C LEU A 58 -2.55 4.82 -6.98
N TYR A 59 -2.05 6.01 -7.31
CA TYR A 59 -0.63 6.23 -7.59
C TYR A 59 0.27 5.94 -6.37
N ARG A 60 -0.21 6.16 -5.15
CA ARG A 60 0.59 5.95 -3.93
C ARG A 60 0.57 4.51 -3.43
N ARG A 61 -0.51 3.76 -3.69
CA ARG A 61 -0.77 2.45 -3.06
C ARG A 61 -0.85 1.27 -4.03
N HIS A 62 -1.16 1.52 -5.29
CA HIS A 62 -1.42 0.49 -6.29
C HIS A 62 -0.54 0.60 -7.53
N LEU A 63 0.30 1.64 -7.66
CA LEU A 63 1.28 1.72 -8.74
C LEU A 63 2.36 0.67 -8.50
N LEU A 64 2.52 -0.24 -9.47
CA LEU A 64 3.55 -1.26 -9.38
C LEU A 64 4.94 -0.65 -9.58
N PRO A 65 5.94 -1.09 -8.80
CA PRO A 65 7.32 -0.70 -9.03
C PRO A 65 7.81 -1.22 -10.40
N PRO A 66 8.79 -0.57 -11.04
CA PRO A 66 9.46 -1.10 -12.23
C PRO A 66 9.92 -2.54 -12.02
N GLN A 67 9.63 -3.43 -12.95
CA GLN A 67 9.91 -4.86 -12.81
C GLN A 67 10.62 -5.40 -14.05
N CYS A 68 11.56 -6.32 -13.87
CA CYS A 68 12.20 -7.02 -14.97
C CYS A 68 11.29 -8.14 -15.52
N HIS A 69 11.08 -8.16 -16.83
CA HIS A 69 10.26 -9.18 -17.51
C HIS A 69 10.88 -10.58 -17.53
N ARG A 70 12.17 -10.73 -17.23
CA ARG A 70 12.85 -12.02 -17.15
C ARG A 70 12.73 -12.62 -15.76
N CYS A 71 13.29 -11.96 -14.76
CA CYS A 71 13.39 -12.51 -13.39
C CYS A 71 12.26 -12.08 -12.45
N CYS A 72 11.36 -11.20 -12.89
CA CYS A 72 10.26 -10.65 -12.09
C CYS A 72 10.71 -9.86 -10.84
N THR A 73 11.99 -9.52 -10.71
CA THR A 73 12.49 -8.66 -9.64
C THR A 73 11.96 -7.23 -9.81
N THR A 74 11.52 -6.63 -8.71
CA THR A 74 11.06 -5.24 -8.65
C THR A 74 12.20 -4.30 -8.26
N PHE A 75 12.15 -3.08 -8.78
CA PHE A 75 13.20 -2.07 -8.66
C PHE A 75 12.61 -0.76 -8.13
N THR A 76 13.44 0.08 -7.53
CA THR A 76 13.00 1.37 -6.98
C THR A 76 12.71 2.39 -8.07
N ASN A 77 13.38 2.29 -9.22
CA ASN A 77 13.25 3.22 -10.33
C ASN A 77 13.66 2.57 -11.67
N ASP A 78 13.33 3.24 -12.78
CA ASP A 78 13.66 2.74 -14.11
C ASP A 78 15.18 2.72 -14.41
N VAL A 79 15.99 3.48 -13.66
CA VAL A 79 17.46 3.49 -13.84
C VAL A 79 18.05 2.16 -13.39
N THR A 80 17.73 1.74 -12.17
CA THR A 80 18.20 0.47 -11.59
C THR A 80 17.68 -0.74 -12.36
N LEU A 81 16.44 -0.68 -12.89
CA LEU A 81 15.93 -1.69 -13.80
C LEU A 81 16.74 -1.75 -15.11
N ARG A 82 17.05 -0.60 -15.72
CA ARG A 82 17.85 -0.56 -16.96
C ARG A 82 19.28 -1.07 -16.73
N GLU A 83 19.89 -0.72 -15.61
CA GLU A 83 21.22 -1.23 -15.24
C GLU A 83 21.21 -2.75 -15.11
N HIS A 84 20.21 -3.29 -14.40
CA HIS A 84 20.01 -4.74 -14.31
C HIS A 84 19.82 -5.41 -15.67
N GLN A 85 19.02 -4.80 -16.56
CA GLN A 85 18.78 -5.34 -17.91
C GLN A 85 20.01 -5.27 -18.83
N ARG A 86 20.95 -4.35 -18.56
CA ARG A 86 22.19 -4.18 -19.33
C ARG A 86 23.34 -5.04 -18.80
N ASP A 87 23.18 -5.69 -17.65
CA ASP A 87 24.22 -6.56 -17.09
C ASP A 87 24.51 -7.73 -18.07
N PRO A 88 25.75 -7.89 -18.54
CA PRO A 88 26.11 -8.91 -19.51
C PRO A 88 25.90 -10.35 -19.00
N ARG A 89 25.85 -10.57 -17.67
CA ARG A 89 25.54 -11.88 -17.09
C ARG A 89 24.09 -12.30 -17.35
N GLY A 90 23.19 -11.32 -17.53
CA GLY A 90 21.76 -11.54 -17.62
C GLY A 90 21.16 -12.07 -16.31
N CYS A 91 19.84 -12.25 -16.29
CA CYS A 91 19.11 -12.81 -15.15
C CYS A 91 18.25 -14.01 -15.56
N ASP A 92 17.97 -14.88 -14.61
CA ASP A 92 17.17 -16.09 -14.86
C ASP A 92 15.74 -15.74 -15.21
N VAL A 93 15.16 -16.51 -16.13
CA VAL A 93 13.74 -16.41 -16.46
C VAL A 93 12.95 -17.10 -15.35
N ARG A 94 12.04 -16.36 -14.72
CA ARG A 94 11.13 -16.86 -13.69
C ARG A 94 9.70 -16.69 -14.16
N GLU A 95 8.83 -17.56 -13.66
CA GLU A 95 7.41 -17.44 -13.90
C GLU A 95 6.88 -16.12 -13.30
N GLN A 96 6.01 -15.44 -14.05
CA GLN A 96 5.39 -14.21 -13.58
C GLN A 96 4.36 -14.55 -12.51
N VAL A 97 4.64 -14.16 -11.27
CA VAL A 97 3.61 -14.07 -10.23
C VAL A 97 2.86 -12.76 -10.45
N PRO A 98 1.53 -12.77 -10.67
CA PRO A 98 0.75 -11.56 -10.87
C PRO A 98 0.87 -10.65 -9.64
N LEU A 99 1.52 -9.50 -9.81
CA LEU A 99 1.55 -8.46 -8.79
C LEU A 99 0.21 -7.70 -8.81
N GLU A 100 -0.36 -7.48 -7.63
CA GLU A 100 -1.61 -6.75 -7.50
C GLU A 100 -1.35 -5.24 -7.56
N GLY A 101 -1.86 -4.61 -8.62
CA GLY A 101 -1.67 -3.19 -8.88
C GLY A 101 -1.86 -2.88 -10.36
N PHE A 102 -1.34 -1.73 -10.80
CA PHE A 102 -1.34 -1.36 -12.21
C PHE A 102 0.07 -0.97 -12.68
N ASP A 103 0.32 -1.25 -13.95
CA ASP A 103 1.62 -1.04 -14.59
C ASP A 103 1.82 0.40 -15.12
N LYS A 104 2.99 0.64 -15.73
CA LYS A 104 3.34 1.94 -16.33
C LYS A 104 2.46 2.32 -17.51
N GLU A 105 1.92 1.37 -18.25
CA GLU A 105 1.05 1.64 -19.38
C GLU A 105 -0.35 2.06 -18.90
N GLN A 106 -0.89 1.38 -17.90
CA GLN A 106 -2.11 1.77 -17.19
C GLN A 106 -1.93 3.12 -16.50
N GLU A 107 -0.78 3.40 -15.89
CA GLU A 107 -0.43 4.72 -15.33
C GLU A 107 -0.55 5.83 -16.40
N ARG A 108 0.04 5.59 -17.58
CA ARG A 108 0.00 6.52 -18.71
C ARG A 108 -1.44 6.75 -19.18
N ARG A 109 -2.26 5.70 -19.24
CA ARG A 109 -3.68 5.78 -19.60
C ARG A 109 -4.50 6.55 -18.56
N LEU A 110 -4.24 6.38 -17.27
CA LEU A 110 -4.91 7.11 -16.17
C LEU A 110 -4.57 8.61 -16.17
N LYS A 111 -3.35 8.98 -16.59
CA LYS A 111 -2.90 10.36 -16.77
C LYS A 111 -3.42 11.01 -18.06
N SER A 112 -3.70 10.22 -19.09
CA SER A 112 -4.18 10.71 -20.38
C SER A 112 -5.55 11.40 -20.24
N LYS A 113 -5.60 12.67 -20.66
CA LYS A 113 -6.84 13.46 -20.70
C LYS A 113 -7.70 13.19 -21.94
N LYS A 114 -7.30 12.26 -22.82
CA LYS A 114 -7.88 12.08 -24.15
C LYS A 114 -9.38 11.68 -24.15
N LYS A 115 -9.91 11.21 -23.01
CA LYS A 115 -11.33 10.91 -22.80
C LYS A 115 -12.09 11.92 -21.93
N SER A 116 -11.47 13.03 -21.52
CA SER A 116 -12.15 14.07 -20.73
C SER A 116 -13.08 14.86 -21.65
N GLN A 117 -14.19 14.25 -22.07
CA GLN A 117 -15.31 14.98 -22.63
C GLN A 117 -15.77 15.99 -21.56
N VAL A 118 -16.05 17.21 -22.01
CA VAL A 118 -16.26 18.41 -21.18
C VAL A 118 -17.45 18.28 -20.21
N HIS A 119 -18.21 17.18 -20.26
CA HIS A 119 -19.42 16.94 -19.49
C HIS A 119 -19.48 15.57 -18.78
N GLN A 120 -18.34 14.97 -18.40
CA GLN A 120 -18.38 13.71 -17.63
C GLN A 120 -18.67 13.93 -16.15
N THR A 121 -19.61 13.13 -15.62
CA THR A 121 -19.89 13.06 -14.18
C THR A 121 -18.70 12.44 -13.42
N GLU A 122 -18.56 12.71 -12.12
CA GLU A 122 -17.51 12.05 -11.32
C GLU A 122 -17.69 10.52 -11.30
N GLU A 123 -18.93 10.04 -11.39
CA GLU A 123 -19.24 8.62 -11.52
C GLU A 123 -18.67 8.00 -12.80
N GLU A 124 -18.89 8.66 -13.95
CA GLU A 124 -18.35 8.21 -15.23
C GLU A 124 -16.82 8.23 -15.25
N LYS A 125 -16.21 9.24 -14.61
CA LYS A 125 -14.75 9.30 -14.45
C LYS A 125 -14.25 8.12 -13.61
N TRP A 126 -14.96 7.74 -12.56
CA TRP A 126 -14.63 6.57 -11.75
C TRP A 126 -14.73 5.28 -12.58
N LYS A 127 -15.83 5.09 -13.33
CA LYS A 127 -15.98 3.93 -14.24
C LYS A 127 -14.88 3.92 -15.29
N GLY A 128 -14.50 5.09 -15.80
CA GLY A 128 -13.35 5.26 -16.69
C GLY A 128 -12.02 4.79 -16.08
N VAL A 129 -11.79 5.07 -14.80
CA VAL A 129 -10.64 4.56 -14.04
C VAL A 129 -10.73 3.03 -13.91
N TYR A 130 -11.89 2.50 -13.53
CA TYR A 130 -12.11 1.05 -13.38
C TYR A 130 -11.75 0.28 -14.65
N ARG A 131 -12.26 0.70 -15.82
CA ARG A 131 -11.94 0.07 -17.12
C ARG A 131 -10.47 0.11 -17.51
N ILE A 132 -9.71 1.08 -17.01
CA ILE A 132 -8.25 1.14 -17.27
C ILE A 132 -7.53 0.12 -16.39
N LEU A 133 -7.97 -0.01 -15.14
CA LEU A 133 -7.38 -0.93 -14.16
C LEU A 133 -7.73 -2.40 -14.44
N PHE A 134 -8.96 -2.65 -14.90
CA PHE A 134 -9.49 -3.99 -15.15
C PHE A 134 -10.09 -4.04 -16.56
N PRO A 135 -9.24 -4.16 -17.61
CA PRO A 135 -9.70 -4.17 -18.99
C PRO A 135 -10.48 -5.44 -19.36
N ASP A 136 -10.30 -6.52 -18.60
CA ASP A 136 -10.94 -7.82 -18.84
C ASP A 136 -12.36 -7.91 -18.26
N ASP A 137 -12.73 -6.99 -17.38
CA ASP A 137 -14.06 -6.95 -16.77
C ASP A 137 -15.05 -6.28 -17.73
N GLY A 138 -16.21 -6.92 -17.97
CA GLY A 138 -17.25 -6.38 -18.84
C GLY A 138 -18.02 -5.23 -18.18
N GLU A 139 -18.80 -4.46 -18.96
CA GLU A 139 -19.60 -3.34 -18.39
C GLU A 139 -20.62 -3.82 -17.34
N ALA A 140 -21.09 -5.07 -17.43
CA ALA A 140 -21.98 -5.67 -16.44
C ALA A 140 -21.29 -6.00 -15.10
N ASP A 141 -19.97 -6.17 -15.11
CA ASP A 141 -19.16 -6.53 -13.93
C ASP A 141 -18.63 -5.29 -13.20
N ILE A 142 -18.80 -4.09 -13.77
CA ILE A 142 -18.35 -2.84 -13.16
C ILE A 142 -19.23 -2.55 -11.93
N PRO A 143 -18.67 -2.55 -10.71
CA PRO A 143 -19.44 -2.36 -9.50
C PRO A 143 -19.82 -0.89 -9.30
N THR A 144 -20.66 -0.64 -8.31
CA THR A 144 -21.05 0.71 -7.90
C THR A 144 -19.82 1.55 -7.51
N PRO A 145 -19.70 2.80 -8.00
CA PRO A 145 -18.52 3.64 -7.73
C PRO A 145 -18.38 4.09 -6.28
N TYR A 146 -19.46 4.01 -5.51
CA TYR A 146 -19.54 4.56 -4.16
C TYR A 146 -19.28 3.51 -3.10
N ILE A 147 -18.75 3.94 -1.95
CA ILE A 147 -18.70 3.11 -0.75
C ILE A 147 -20.13 2.85 -0.31
N GLU A 148 -20.48 1.58 -0.24
CA GLU A 148 -21.72 1.15 0.37
C GLU A 148 -21.49 1.12 1.88
N TYR A 149 -21.83 2.23 2.54
CA TYR A 149 -22.10 2.16 3.96
C TYR A 149 -23.38 1.36 4.11
N GLN A 150 -23.27 0.07 4.41
CA GLN A 150 -24.44 -0.72 4.74
C GLN A 150 -25.14 -0.04 5.92
N PRO A 151 -26.33 0.54 5.74
CA PRO A 151 -27.10 1.03 6.87
C PRO A 151 -27.54 -0.24 7.60
N CYS A 152 -27.05 -0.46 8.81
CA CYS A 152 -27.55 -1.51 9.68
C CYS A 152 -29.03 -1.22 9.99
N THR A 153 -29.94 -1.65 9.11
CA THR A 153 -31.37 -1.64 9.39
C THR A 153 -31.66 -2.83 10.30
N GLY A 154 -31.64 -2.57 11.61
CA GLY A 154 -32.26 -3.43 12.61
C GLY A 154 -31.32 -3.97 13.68
N GLN A 155 -31.31 -3.27 14.83
CA GLN A 155 -31.02 -3.82 16.17
C GLN A 155 -29.64 -4.45 16.41
N THR A 156 -28.63 -3.60 16.52
CA THR A 156 -27.66 -3.59 17.63
C THR A 156 -26.87 -2.30 17.50
N GLY A 157 -26.50 -1.67 18.62
CA GLY A 157 -25.89 -0.34 18.65
C GLY A 157 -24.73 -0.19 17.67
N GLU A 158 -24.45 1.04 17.25
CA GLU A 158 -23.30 1.39 16.39
C GLU A 158 -22.12 0.44 16.66
N PRO A 159 -21.47 -0.17 15.65
CA PRO A 159 -20.22 -0.82 15.91
C PRO A 159 -19.29 0.28 16.39
N SER A 160 -19.14 0.34 17.73
CA SER A 160 -18.30 1.29 18.43
C SER A 160 -16.97 1.34 17.69
N ASN A 161 -16.28 2.48 17.67
CA ASN A 161 -14.91 2.56 17.14
C ASN A 161 -14.04 1.41 17.66
N VAL A 162 -14.38 0.85 18.82
CA VAL A 162 -13.85 -0.40 19.40
C VAL A 162 -14.03 -1.64 18.49
N VAL A 163 -15.21 -1.93 17.93
CA VAL A 163 -15.43 -3.10 17.05
C VAL A 163 -14.67 -2.94 15.75
N ARG A 164 -14.69 -1.74 15.15
CA ARG A 164 -13.91 -1.42 13.94
C ARG A 164 -12.40 -1.54 14.20
N PHE A 165 -11.95 -1.06 15.35
CA PHE A 165 -10.56 -1.20 15.78
C PHE A 165 -10.20 -2.66 16.08
N GLN A 166 -11.12 -3.45 16.62
CA GLN A 166 -10.93 -4.89 16.87
C GLN A 166 -10.73 -5.67 15.57
N GLU A 167 -11.54 -5.40 14.54
CA GLU A 167 -11.35 -6.03 13.23
C GLU A 167 -10.04 -5.57 12.57
N PHE A 168 -9.75 -4.26 12.61
CA PHE A 168 -8.50 -3.71 12.10
C PHE A 168 -7.27 -4.31 12.80
N SER A 169 -7.28 -4.37 14.13
CA SER A 169 -6.20 -4.97 14.92
C SER A 169 -6.06 -6.46 14.66
N ARG A 170 -7.15 -7.23 14.50
CA ARG A 170 -7.06 -8.65 14.15
C ARG A 170 -6.28 -8.91 12.85
N LEU A 171 -6.37 -7.99 11.89
CA LEU A 171 -5.72 -8.13 10.59
C LEU A 171 -4.29 -7.54 10.57
N GLU A 172 -4.09 -6.38 11.18
CA GLU A 172 -2.82 -5.66 11.12
C GLU A 172 -1.83 -6.04 12.22
N LEU A 173 -2.32 -6.42 13.40
CA LEU A 173 -1.48 -6.72 14.56
C LEU A 173 -0.54 -7.92 14.30
N PRO A 174 -0.96 -9.04 13.69
CA PRO A 174 -0.04 -10.14 13.38
C PRO A 174 1.11 -9.73 12.45
N ARG A 175 0.83 -8.89 11.44
CA ARG A 175 1.85 -8.38 10.50
C ARG A 175 2.80 -7.42 11.20
N LEU A 176 2.26 -6.51 12.00
CA LEU A 176 3.05 -5.55 12.75
C LEU A 176 3.93 -6.24 13.80
N VAL A 177 3.39 -7.22 14.52
CA VAL A 177 4.12 -8.06 15.47
C VAL A 177 5.25 -8.80 14.77
N ARG A 178 4.98 -9.47 13.65
CA ARG A 178 6.02 -10.19 12.89
C ARG A 178 7.17 -9.26 12.50
N ARG A 179 6.87 -8.13 11.86
CA ARG A 179 7.88 -7.16 11.43
C ARG A 179 8.69 -6.61 12.60
N THR A 180 8.01 -6.27 13.69
CA THR A 180 8.66 -5.71 14.87
C THR A 180 9.54 -6.76 15.55
N LEU A 181 9.06 -7.99 15.66
CA LEU A 181 9.81 -9.11 16.22
C LEU A 181 11.03 -9.44 15.37
N GLU A 182 10.89 -9.50 14.04
CA GLU A 182 12.02 -9.69 13.12
C GLU A 182 13.08 -8.59 13.29
N ALA A 183 12.67 -7.32 13.40
CA ALA A 183 13.58 -6.21 13.63
C ALA A 183 14.30 -6.28 14.98
N VAL A 184 13.59 -6.69 16.05
CA VAL A 184 14.18 -6.87 17.39
C VAL A 184 15.14 -8.06 17.40
N ILE A 185 14.76 -9.18 16.76
CA ILE A 185 15.65 -10.35 16.64
C ILE A 185 16.92 -9.96 15.90
N GLU A 186 16.83 -9.27 14.77
CA GLU A 186 18.02 -8.82 14.04
C GLU A 186 18.90 -7.90 14.90
N GLN A 187 18.28 -6.95 15.62
CA GLN A 187 18.99 -6.00 16.48
C GLN A 187 19.75 -6.69 17.63
N GLU A 188 19.19 -7.75 18.21
CA GLU A 188 19.79 -8.48 19.34
C GLU A 188 20.71 -9.64 18.89
N ALA A 189 20.42 -10.28 17.75
CA ALA A 189 21.21 -11.41 17.23
C ALA A 189 22.51 -10.94 16.56
N GLN A 190 22.50 -9.86 15.79
CA GLN A 190 23.70 -9.27 15.17
C GLN A 190 24.85 -9.03 16.17
N PRO A 191 24.66 -8.32 17.31
CA PRO A 191 25.74 -8.06 18.24
C PRO A 191 26.25 -9.34 18.94
N LEU A 192 25.39 -10.34 19.13
CA LEU A 192 25.81 -11.63 19.68
C LEU A 192 26.65 -12.42 18.65
N GLU A 193 26.24 -12.44 17.38
CA GLU A 193 27.00 -13.06 16.31
C GLU A 193 28.37 -12.41 16.13
N ASP A 194 28.43 -11.08 16.14
CA ASP A 194 29.70 -10.36 15.98
C ASP A 194 30.64 -10.60 17.16
N LYS A 195 30.11 -10.62 18.38
CA LYS A 195 30.88 -10.99 19.58
C LYS A 195 31.41 -12.43 19.52
N MET A 196 30.63 -13.36 18.96
CA MET A 196 31.07 -14.74 18.74
C MET A 196 32.17 -14.82 17.67
N LYS A 197 32.05 -14.05 16.58
CA LYS A 197 33.07 -13.95 15.52
C LYS A 197 34.37 -13.35 16.05
N GLU A 198 34.32 -12.31 16.89
CA GLU A 198 35.51 -11.72 17.51
C GLU A 198 36.27 -12.72 18.39
N ARG A 199 35.53 -13.55 19.14
CA ARG A 199 36.13 -14.60 19.99
C ARG A 199 36.70 -15.79 19.23
N LEU A 200 36.37 -15.96 17.96
CA LEU A 200 36.80 -17.11 17.15
C LEU A 200 38.33 -17.25 17.15
N VAL A 201 39.05 -16.13 17.02
CA VAL A 201 40.52 -16.13 16.97
C VAL A 201 41.12 -16.64 18.27
N ASP A 202 40.57 -16.25 19.42
CA ASP A 202 41.06 -16.69 20.72
C ASP A 202 40.70 -18.16 20.99
N ILE A 203 39.52 -18.61 20.57
CA ILE A 203 39.14 -20.03 20.63
C ILE A 203 40.11 -20.89 19.81
N VAL A 204 40.47 -20.45 18.59
CA VAL A 204 41.43 -21.18 17.74
C VAL A 204 42.79 -21.27 18.42
N LYS A 205 43.28 -20.20 19.05
CA LYS A 205 44.55 -20.21 19.80
C LYS A 205 44.50 -21.15 21.00
N GLU A 206 43.39 -21.14 21.75
CA GLU A 206 43.18 -22.04 22.89
C GLU A 206 43.20 -23.51 22.45
N CYS A 207 42.47 -23.83 21.38
CA CYS A 207 42.46 -25.17 20.79
C CYS A 207 43.85 -25.60 20.28
N GLN A 208 44.61 -24.69 19.64
CA GLN A 208 45.98 -24.97 19.21
C GLN A 208 46.91 -25.28 20.38
N SER A 209 46.78 -24.53 21.48
CA SER A 209 47.56 -24.76 22.71
C SER A 209 47.25 -26.13 23.33
N GLN A 210 45.97 -26.51 23.39
CA GLN A 210 45.55 -27.83 23.87
C GLN A 210 46.06 -28.96 22.97
N LEU A 211 46.00 -28.79 21.64
CA LEU A 211 46.53 -29.77 20.69
C LEU A 211 48.04 -29.96 20.85
N LEU A 212 48.78 -28.87 21.07
CA LEU A 212 50.22 -28.92 21.33
C LEU A 212 50.53 -29.66 22.65
N SER A 213 49.75 -29.43 23.70
CA SER A 213 49.95 -30.12 24.98
C SER A 213 49.58 -31.60 24.93
N MET A 214 48.66 -32.01 24.04
CA MET A 214 48.30 -33.41 23.83
C MET A 214 49.30 -34.17 22.98
N PHE A 215 50.11 -33.46 22.19
CA PHE A 215 51.09 -34.05 21.29
C PHE A 215 52.46 -34.30 21.94
N GLN A 216 52.79 -33.53 22.98
CA GLN A 216 54.01 -33.70 23.80
C GLN A 216 53.81 -34.78 24.87
#